data_AF-A0A7S3L6U6-F1
#
_entry.id   AF-A0A7S3L6U6-F1
#
_cell.length_a   1.000
_cell.length_b   1.000
_cell.length_c   1.000
_cell.angle_alpha   90.00
_cell.angle_beta   90.00
_cell.angle_gamma   90.00
#
_symmetry.space_group_name_H-M   'P 1'
#
loop_
_entity.id
_entity.type
_entity.pdbx_description
1 polymer ?
#
loop_
_entity_poly.entity_id
_entity_poly.type
_entity_poly.pdbx_seq_one_letter_code
_entity_poly.pdbx_strand_id
1 'polypeptide(L)'
;ILRHAGQEHSQECSTTTVHSSDAQMSKVSSVLKSLARDWSAEGQAEQATTYNPIKKTVQTYLPLNSNMEEDTTTVGQEASPPIKICVPGAGVGRLACELASLGYAVQGNEFSLYMLLASDFILNGGMATPEKPLRISPYLLESRNVHASSDPTRAITIPDVDPYSLLASGKAEAPDFSMAGGEFVSIYSAAREKGAWDCVVACFFLDTAPCIV
;
A
#
# COMPACT_ATOMS: atom_id res chain seq x y z
N ILE A 1 1.23 -26.07 16.46
CA ILE A 1 1.79 -27.33 15.93
C ILE A 1 3.00 -26.95 15.09
N LEU A 2 4.19 -26.97 15.70
CA LEU A 2 5.50 -26.96 15.04
C LEU A 2 6.50 -27.41 16.12
N ARG A 3 7.13 -28.57 15.91
CA ARG A 3 8.18 -29.12 16.78
C ARG A 3 9.53 -28.79 16.14
N HIS A 4 10.43 -28.17 16.89
CA HIS A 4 11.79 -27.91 16.44
C HIS A 4 12.60 -29.21 16.41
N ALA A 5 13.28 -29.46 15.29
CA ALA A 5 14.26 -30.53 15.15
C ALA A 5 15.50 -30.16 16.00
N GLY A 6 15.88 -31.03 16.93
CA GLY A 6 17.00 -30.83 17.83
C GLY A 6 18.34 -30.84 17.10
N GLN A 7 18.87 -29.65 16.80
CA GLN A 7 20.28 -29.45 16.49
C GLN A 7 20.88 -28.41 17.45
N GLU A 8 22.14 -28.62 17.83
CA GLU A 8 22.89 -27.80 18.77
C GLU A 8 23.05 -26.36 18.24
N HIS A 9 22.68 -25.39 19.08
CA HIS A 9 22.79 -23.97 18.79
C HIS A 9 24.25 -23.53 18.76
N SER A 10 24.81 -23.40 17.56
CA SER A 10 26.03 -22.60 17.30
C SER A 10 25.63 -21.16 16.98
N GLN A 11 25.10 -20.44 17.98
CA GLN A 11 25.03 -18.98 17.90
C GLN A 11 25.63 -18.40 19.17
N GLU A 12 26.95 -18.22 19.14
CA GLU A 12 27.56 -17.13 19.90
C GLU A 12 26.91 -15.83 19.43
N CYS A 13 26.02 -15.27 20.26
CA CYS A 13 25.49 -13.93 20.06
C CYS A 13 26.62 -12.95 20.35
N SER A 14 27.42 -12.65 19.33
CA SER A 14 28.26 -11.45 19.36
C SER A 14 27.31 -10.26 19.46
N THR A 15 27.23 -9.68 20.66
CA THR A 15 26.49 -8.46 20.97
C THR A 15 27.25 -7.27 20.41
N THR A 16 27.43 -7.23 19.08
CA THR A 16 27.80 -6.01 18.40
C THR A 16 26.57 -5.11 18.45
N THR A 17 26.63 -4.02 19.22
CA THR A 17 25.59 -3.00 19.20
C THR A 17 25.53 -2.39 17.81
N VAL A 18 24.64 -2.91 16.96
CA VAL A 18 24.40 -2.36 15.62
C VAL A 18 23.58 -1.10 15.81
N HIS A 19 24.25 0.06 15.75
CA HIS A 19 23.57 1.35 15.73
C HIS A 19 22.93 1.57 14.36
N SER A 20 21.70 2.08 14.33
CA SER A 20 21.05 2.51 13.10
C SER A 20 21.81 3.69 12.49
N SER A 21 22.07 3.65 11.18
CA SER A 21 22.71 4.77 10.48
C SER A 21 21.72 5.91 10.23
N ASP A 22 22.24 7.12 10.01
CA ASP A 22 21.42 8.28 9.65
C ASP A 22 20.60 8.05 8.38
N ALA A 23 21.14 7.27 7.43
CA ALA A 23 20.43 6.87 6.22
C ALA A 23 19.21 6.00 6.54
N GLN A 24 19.33 5.06 7.49
CA GLN A 24 18.21 4.24 7.95
C GLN A 24 17.17 5.08 8.69
N MET A 25 17.60 5.99 9.56
CA MET A 25 16.71 6.92 10.27
C MET A 25 15.95 7.85 9.31
N SER A 26 16.60 8.30 8.24
CA SER A 26 15.95 9.08 7.18
C SER A 26 14.85 8.28 6.48
N LYS A 27 15.05 6.97 6.22
CA LYS A 27 14.00 6.10 5.67
C LYS A 27 12.82 5.93 6.62
N VAL A 28 13.07 5.80 7.93
CA VAL A 28 11.99 5.73 8.94
C VAL A 28 11.19 7.05 8.96
N SER A 29 11.87 8.19 8.91
CA SER A 29 11.22 9.51 8.79
C SER A 29 10.34 9.60 7.54
N SER A 30 10.83 9.13 6.38
CA SER A 30 10.03 9.03 5.16
C SER A 30 8.78 8.17 5.34
N VAL A 31 8.88 7.01 6.01
CA VAL A 31 7.72 6.14 6.27
C VAL A 31 6.67 6.85 7.12
N LEU A 32 7.06 7.53 8.20
CA LEU A 32 6.10 8.25 9.05
C LEU A 32 5.35 9.34 8.27
N LYS A 33 6.04 10.06 7.39
CA LYS A 33 5.42 11.05 6.50
C LYS A 33 4.50 10.38 5.47
N SER A 34 4.90 9.23 4.90
CA SER A 34 4.04 8.46 4.00
C SER A 34 2.77 7.96 4.69
N LEU A 35 2.86 7.49 5.95
CA LEU A 35 1.68 7.12 6.75
C LEU A 35 0.76 8.32 7.00
N ALA A 36 1.33 9.49 7.33
CA ALA A 36 0.54 10.71 7.48
C ALA A 36 -0.15 11.11 6.17
N ARG A 37 0.54 10.99 5.04
CA ARG A 37 -0.01 11.27 3.71
C ARG A 37 -1.13 10.31 3.34
N ASP A 38 -0.96 9.01 3.57
CA ASP A 38 -1.84 7.96 3.02
C ASP A 38 -2.93 7.47 3.97
N TRP A 39 -2.77 7.66 5.28
CA TRP A 39 -3.66 7.08 6.29
C TRP A 39 -4.07 8.08 7.38
N SER A 40 -4.01 9.38 7.09
CA SER A 40 -4.54 10.41 7.99
C SER A 40 -5.53 11.33 7.30
N ALA A 41 -6.42 11.94 8.09
CA ALA A 41 -7.37 12.92 7.60
C ALA A 41 -6.67 14.16 7.03
N GLU A 42 -5.49 14.54 7.56
CA GLU A 42 -4.71 15.66 7.06
C GLU A 42 -4.16 15.41 5.64
N GLY A 43 -3.90 14.15 5.30
CA GLY A 43 -3.43 13.74 3.97
C GLY A 43 -4.50 13.81 2.88
N GLN A 44 -5.79 13.91 3.24
CA GLN A 44 -6.89 13.78 2.28
C GLN A 44 -6.86 14.80 1.15
N ALA A 45 -6.43 16.04 1.39
CA ALA A 45 -6.33 17.05 0.33
C ALA A 45 -5.29 16.67 -0.74
N GLU A 46 -4.14 16.12 -0.31
CA GLU A 46 -3.09 15.65 -1.20
C GLU A 46 -3.51 14.37 -1.94
N GLN A 47 -4.13 13.43 -1.22
CA GLN A 47 -4.71 12.22 -1.80
C GLN A 47 -5.78 12.58 -2.84
N ALA A 48 -6.69 13.50 -2.56
CA ALA A 48 -7.75 13.89 -3.48
C ALA A 48 -7.19 14.51 -4.77
N THR A 49 -6.13 15.31 -4.65
CA THR A 49 -5.47 15.93 -5.81
C THR A 49 -4.73 14.89 -6.66
N THR A 50 -4.17 13.85 -6.02
CA THR A 50 -3.30 12.87 -6.68
C THR A 50 -4.06 11.63 -7.15
N TYR A 51 -4.84 11.00 -6.26
CA TYR A 51 -5.46 9.70 -6.47
C TYR A 51 -6.80 9.78 -7.18
N ASN A 52 -7.60 10.84 -6.99
CA ASN A 52 -8.90 10.94 -7.67
C ASN A 52 -8.79 11.00 -9.20
N PRO A 53 -7.86 11.77 -9.80
CA PRO A 53 -7.66 11.73 -11.25
C PRO A 53 -7.31 10.33 -11.76
N ILE A 54 -6.46 9.60 -11.02
CA ILE A 54 -6.06 8.23 -11.36
C ILE A 54 -7.27 7.29 -11.30
N LYS A 55 -7.99 7.25 -10.18
CA LYS A 55 -9.19 6.41 -10.00
C LYS A 55 -10.25 6.69 -11.07
N LYS A 56 -10.51 7.97 -11.37
CA LYS A 56 -11.45 8.37 -12.42
C LYS A 56 -11.00 7.88 -13.80
N THR A 57 -9.70 7.98 -14.09
CA THR A 57 -9.13 7.49 -15.35
C THR A 57 -9.29 6.00 -15.48
N VAL A 58 -8.93 5.23 -14.44
CA VAL A 58 -9.14 3.78 -14.39
C VAL A 58 -10.61 3.42 -14.64
N GLN A 59 -11.55 4.05 -13.93
CA GLN A 59 -12.99 3.79 -14.13
C GLN A 59 -13.50 4.17 -15.52
N THR A 60 -12.91 5.17 -16.16
CA THR A 60 -13.30 5.62 -17.50
C THR A 60 -12.86 4.63 -18.58
N TYR A 61 -11.62 4.12 -18.47
CA TYR A 61 -11.04 3.25 -19.50
C TYR A 61 -11.24 1.76 -19.21
N LEU A 62 -11.47 1.40 -17.95
CA LEU A 62 -11.70 0.03 -17.49
C LEU A 62 -13.00 -0.01 -16.67
N PRO A 63 -14.16 0.31 -17.27
CA PRO A 63 -15.43 0.28 -16.57
C PRO A 63 -15.72 -1.15 -16.10
N LEU A 64 -16.04 -1.29 -14.80
CA LEU A 64 -16.59 -2.53 -14.29
C LEU A 64 -18.02 -2.64 -14.81
N ASN A 65 -18.32 -3.70 -15.56
CA ASN A 65 -19.67 -3.95 -16.09
C ASN A 65 -20.62 -4.21 -14.92
N SER A 66 -21.27 -3.16 -14.42
CA SER A 66 -22.26 -3.23 -13.33
C SER A 66 -23.60 -3.84 -13.75
N ASN A 67 -23.74 -4.26 -15.01
CA ASN A 67 -25.02 -4.60 -15.64
C ASN A 67 -25.21 -6.09 -15.90
N MET A 68 -24.59 -6.97 -15.11
CA MET A 68 -25.18 -8.31 -14.89
C MET A 68 -26.33 -8.17 -13.88
N GLU A 69 -27.28 -7.28 -14.15
CA GLU A 69 -28.63 -7.44 -13.64
C GLU A 69 -29.21 -8.65 -14.38
N GLU A 70 -29.34 -9.76 -13.65
CA GLU A 70 -30.46 -10.70 -13.75
C GLU A 70 -31.06 -10.95 -15.15
N ASP A 71 -30.25 -11.34 -16.15
CA ASP A 71 -30.80 -12.16 -17.23
C ASP A 71 -30.64 -13.63 -16.82
N THR A 72 -31.56 -14.07 -15.95
CA THR A 72 -31.71 -15.44 -15.42
C THR A 72 -32.05 -16.49 -16.50
N THR A 73 -31.57 -16.32 -17.74
CA THR A 73 -31.98 -17.14 -18.87
C THR A 73 -30.84 -17.84 -19.62
N THR A 74 -29.57 -17.67 -19.22
CA THR A 74 -28.44 -18.43 -19.78
C THR A 74 -27.59 -19.08 -18.68
N VAL A 75 -28.02 -20.27 -18.25
CA VAL A 75 -27.20 -21.19 -17.44
C VAL A 75 -25.92 -21.52 -18.23
N GLY A 76 -24.78 -20.95 -17.84
CA GLY A 76 -23.46 -21.41 -18.29
C GLY A 76 -22.44 -20.35 -18.74
N GLN A 77 -22.70 -19.05 -18.60
CA GLN A 77 -21.71 -18.04 -18.97
C GLN A 77 -20.74 -17.79 -17.80
N GLU A 78 -19.50 -18.27 -17.92
CA GLU A 78 -18.43 -17.99 -16.96
C GLU A 78 -18.31 -16.47 -16.75
N ALA A 79 -18.31 -16.03 -15.49
CA ALA A 79 -18.09 -14.64 -15.15
C ALA A 79 -16.77 -14.18 -15.82
N SER A 80 -16.80 -13.01 -16.47
CA SER A 80 -15.58 -12.46 -17.05
C SER A 80 -14.50 -12.33 -15.97
N PRO A 81 -13.23 -12.62 -16.28
CA PRO A 81 -12.16 -12.53 -15.30
C PRO A 81 -12.08 -11.10 -14.73
N PRO A 82 -11.72 -10.94 -13.46
CA PRO A 82 -11.59 -9.61 -12.87
C PRO A 82 -10.49 -8.82 -13.57
N ILE A 83 -10.72 -7.52 -13.74
CA ILE A 83 -9.74 -6.59 -14.32
C ILE A 83 -8.57 -6.44 -13.33
N LYS A 84 -7.36 -6.75 -13.78
CA LYS A 84 -6.13 -6.78 -12.98
C LYS A 84 -5.33 -5.50 -13.11
N ILE A 85 -5.02 -4.88 -11.98
CA ILE A 85 -4.24 -3.64 -11.88
C ILE A 85 -2.98 -3.87 -11.07
N CYS A 86 -1.83 -3.50 -11.63
CA CYS A 86 -0.56 -3.43 -10.91
C CYS A 86 -0.27 -1.99 -10.47
N VAL A 87 0.10 -1.79 -9.21
CA VAL A 87 0.48 -0.48 -8.65
C VAL A 87 1.94 -0.54 -8.19
N PRO A 88 2.91 -0.23 -9.07
CA PRO A 88 4.31 -0.19 -8.69
C PRO A 88 4.62 0.99 -7.76
N GLY A 89 5.52 0.78 -6.79
CA GLY A 89 5.84 1.79 -5.77
C GLY A 89 4.64 2.14 -4.90
N ALA A 90 3.87 1.14 -4.48
CA ALA A 90 2.63 1.33 -3.74
C ALA A 90 2.85 1.95 -2.34
N GLY A 91 4.09 2.04 -1.84
CA GLY A 91 4.40 2.62 -0.54
C GLY A 91 3.66 1.90 0.58
N VAL A 92 2.84 2.65 1.33
CA VAL A 92 2.00 2.10 2.42
C VAL A 92 0.61 1.65 1.96
N GLY A 93 0.39 1.53 0.64
CA GLY A 93 -0.70 0.75 0.05
C GLY A 93 -2.05 1.43 -0.11
N ARG A 94 -2.21 2.72 0.26
CA ARG A 94 -3.51 3.40 0.22
C ARG A 94 -4.15 3.44 -1.18
N LEU A 95 -3.41 3.86 -2.20
CA LEU A 95 -3.95 3.93 -3.57
C LEU A 95 -4.35 2.54 -4.10
N ALA A 96 -3.53 1.52 -3.83
CA ALA A 96 -3.83 0.15 -4.23
C ALA A 96 -5.08 -0.40 -3.52
N CYS A 97 -5.22 -0.12 -2.21
CA CYS A 97 -6.39 -0.46 -1.42
C CYS A 97 -7.66 0.27 -1.92
N GLU A 98 -7.57 1.56 -2.26
CA GLU A 98 -8.69 2.30 -2.84
C GLU A 98 -9.10 1.76 -4.21
N LEU A 99 -8.14 1.41 -5.09
CA LEU A 99 -8.47 0.77 -6.37
C LEU A 99 -9.14 -0.59 -6.16
N ALA A 100 -8.67 -1.40 -5.20
CA ALA A 100 -9.31 -2.67 -4.87
C ALA A 100 -10.74 -2.47 -4.35
N SER A 101 -10.97 -1.44 -3.52
CA SER A 101 -12.32 -1.08 -3.05
C SER A 101 -13.28 -0.69 -4.17
N LEU A 102 -12.78 -0.26 -5.33
CA LEU A 102 -13.64 0.02 -6.48
C LEU A 102 -14.14 -1.26 -7.18
N GLY A 103 -13.58 -2.44 -6.85
CA GLY A 103 -13.93 -3.74 -7.41
C GLY A 103 -12.92 -4.32 -8.40
N TYR A 104 -11.72 -3.74 -8.51
CA TYR A 104 -10.63 -4.27 -9.33
C TYR A 104 -9.83 -5.32 -8.56
N ALA A 105 -9.21 -6.26 -9.29
CA ALA A 105 -8.16 -7.11 -8.72
C ALA A 105 -6.85 -6.32 -8.73
N VAL A 106 -6.30 -6.02 -7.55
CA VAL A 106 -5.16 -5.09 -7.43
C VAL A 106 -3.99 -5.75 -6.72
N GLN A 107 -2.81 -5.64 -7.34
CA GLN A 107 -1.55 -5.93 -6.67
C GLN A 107 -0.72 -4.66 -6.57
N GLY A 108 -0.46 -4.22 -5.33
CA GLY A 108 0.58 -3.24 -5.08
C GLY A 108 1.96 -3.91 -5.09
N ASN A 109 2.99 -3.18 -5.51
CA ASN A 109 4.38 -3.63 -5.45
C ASN A 109 5.22 -2.60 -4.71
N GLU A 110 6.09 -3.07 -3.82
CA GLU A 110 7.02 -2.22 -3.08
C GLU A 110 8.34 -2.95 -2.82
N PHE A 111 9.45 -2.24 -2.94
CA PHE A 111 10.79 -2.77 -2.73
C PHE A 111 11.34 -2.48 -1.32
N SER A 112 10.98 -1.32 -0.76
CA SER A 112 11.47 -0.88 0.54
C SER A 112 10.88 -1.71 1.68
N LEU A 113 11.73 -2.44 2.41
CA LEU A 113 11.32 -3.18 3.60
C LEU A 113 10.64 -2.27 4.65
N TYR A 114 11.07 -1.00 4.77
CA TYR A 114 10.45 -0.05 5.69
C TYR A 114 8.99 0.25 5.32
N MET A 115 8.70 0.40 4.02
CA MET A 115 7.34 0.62 3.53
C MET A 115 6.51 -0.65 3.66
N LEU A 116 7.08 -1.82 3.33
CA LEU A 116 6.40 -3.12 3.47
C LEU A 116 6.00 -3.44 4.91
N LEU A 117 6.86 -3.16 5.89
CA LEU A 117 6.52 -3.37 7.30
C LEU A 117 5.41 -2.42 7.76
N ALA A 118 5.45 -1.16 7.32
CA ALA A 118 4.40 -0.19 7.64
C ALA A 118 3.07 -0.50 6.93
N SER A 119 3.14 -0.97 5.68
CA SER A 119 1.96 -1.38 4.91
C SER A 119 1.32 -2.62 5.49
N ASP A 120 2.10 -3.63 5.87
CA ASP A 120 1.61 -4.83 6.55
C ASP A 120 0.93 -4.47 7.88
N PHE A 121 1.57 -3.61 8.69
CA PHE A 121 0.98 -3.14 9.94
C PHE A 121 -0.37 -2.44 9.73
N ILE A 122 -0.46 -1.52 8.76
CA ILE A 122 -1.70 -0.75 8.59
C ILE A 122 -2.80 -1.56 7.90
N LEU A 123 -2.45 -2.42 6.93
CA LEU A 123 -3.41 -3.17 6.10
C LEU A 123 -3.92 -4.48 6.75
N ASN A 124 -3.07 -5.20 7.50
CA ASN A 124 -3.34 -6.59 7.89
C ASN A 124 -3.68 -6.79 9.37
N GLY A 125 -3.89 -5.74 10.15
CA GLY A 125 -4.34 -5.88 11.53
C GLY A 125 -3.47 -5.18 12.56
N GLY A 126 -3.07 -3.95 12.28
CA GLY A 126 -2.60 -3.06 13.33
C GLY A 126 -3.68 -2.92 14.40
N MET A 127 -3.26 -2.80 15.66
CA MET A 127 -4.14 -2.42 16.79
C MET A 127 -4.84 -1.06 16.59
N ALA A 128 -4.56 -0.38 15.47
CA ALA A 128 -5.01 0.94 15.13
C ALA A 128 -6.19 0.88 14.15
N THR A 129 -7.35 1.34 14.60
CA THR A 129 -8.55 1.57 13.77
C THR A 129 -8.96 3.03 13.93
N PRO A 130 -9.89 3.57 13.13
CA PRO A 130 -10.45 4.90 13.37
C PRO A 130 -11.01 5.08 14.80
N GLU A 131 -11.52 4.01 15.42
CA GLU A 131 -12.02 4.01 16.81
C GLU A 131 -10.89 3.93 17.86
N LYS A 132 -9.72 3.41 17.48
CA LYS A 132 -8.53 3.30 18.33
C LYS A 132 -7.28 3.78 17.57
N PRO A 133 -7.19 5.07 17.23
CA PRO A 133 -6.14 5.55 16.33
C PRO A 133 -4.78 5.58 17.03
N LEU A 134 -3.73 5.31 16.26
CA LEU A 134 -2.35 5.53 16.66
C LEU A 134 -1.98 7.00 16.44
N ARG A 135 -1.20 7.58 17.37
CA ARG A 135 -0.66 8.93 17.24
C ARG A 135 0.80 8.87 16.83
N ILE A 136 1.13 9.55 15.73
CA ILE A 136 2.50 9.66 15.21
C ILE A 136 2.91 11.13 15.09
N SER A 137 4.21 11.43 15.22
CA SER A 137 4.77 12.77 15.01
C SER A 137 5.70 12.75 13.79
N PRO A 138 5.17 12.81 12.56
CA PRO A 138 5.94 12.58 11.33
C PRO A 138 6.97 13.68 11.03
N TYR A 139 6.82 14.85 11.65
CA TYR A 139 7.69 16.01 11.46
C TYR A 139 8.66 16.25 12.63
N LEU A 140 8.79 15.30 13.55
CA LEU A 140 9.59 15.46 14.78
C LEU A 140 11.05 15.84 14.53
N LEU A 141 11.63 15.37 13.42
CA LEU A 141 13.02 15.61 13.06
C LEU A 141 13.20 16.87 12.19
N GLU A 142 12.13 17.57 11.84
CA GLU A 142 12.20 18.80 11.04
C GLU A 142 12.66 19.98 11.90
N SER A 143 13.72 20.65 11.43
CA SER A 143 14.34 21.80 12.12
C SER A 143 14.27 23.09 11.31
N ARG A 144 13.76 23.03 10.08
CA ARG A 144 13.68 24.16 9.13
C ARG A 144 12.23 24.43 8.78
N ASN A 145 11.93 25.68 8.45
CA ASN A 145 10.56 26.13 8.12
C ASN A 145 9.54 25.82 9.23
N VAL A 146 9.99 25.84 10.49
CA VAL A 146 9.16 25.66 11.68
C VAL A 146 8.62 27.03 12.10
N HIS A 147 7.30 27.20 12.06
CA HIS A 147 6.66 28.48 12.34
C HIS A 147 6.32 28.62 13.83
N ALA A 148 6.04 27.51 14.51
CA ALA A 148 5.85 27.42 15.95
C ALA A 148 6.64 26.24 16.55
N SER A 149 7.10 26.39 17.80
CA SER A 149 7.86 25.34 18.50
C SER A 149 7.10 24.02 18.68
N SER A 150 5.76 24.05 18.59
CA SER A 150 4.89 22.89 18.62
C SER A 150 4.78 22.14 17.30
N ASP A 151 5.22 22.70 16.17
CA ASP A 151 4.99 22.09 14.85
C ASP A 151 5.69 20.73 14.69
N PRO A 152 6.97 20.55 15.07
CA PRO A 152 7.64 19.25 14.93
C PRO A 152 7.04 18.17 15.85
N THR A 153 6.61 18.56 17.05
CA THR A 153 6.06 17.64 18.06
C THR A 153 4.58 17.34 17.88
N ARG A 154 3.90 18.03 16.96
CA ARG A 154 2.49 17.84 16.65
C ARG A 154 2.23 16.38 16.25
N ALA A 155 1.23 15.80 16.89
CA ALA A 155 0.81 14.43 16.60
C ALA A 155 -0.35 14.42 15.59
N ILE A 156 -0.32 13.43 14.70
CA ILE A 156 -1.35 13.10 13.72
C ILE A 156 -1.88 11.71 14.03
N THR A 157 -3.18 11.48 13.81
CA THR A 157 -3.84 10.20 14.04
C THR A 157 -3.94 9.38 12.75
N ILE A 158 -3.61 8.09 12.85
CA ILE A 158 -3.75 7.09 11.78
C ILE A 158 -4.33 5.77 12.34
N PRO A 159 -5.06 4.97 11.55
CA PRO A 159 -5.59 5.29 10.24
C PRO A 159 -6.83 6.21 10.30
N ASP A 160 -7.11 6.98 9.24
CA ASP A 160 -8.35 7.74 9.07
C ASP A 160 -9.52 6.90 8.55
N VAL A 161 -9.21 5.78 7.91
CA VAL A 161 -10.17 4.79 7.42
C VAL A 161 -9.67 3.38 7.73
N ASP A 162 -10.56 2.50 8.15
CA ASP A 162 -10.22 1.08 8.31
C ASP A 162 -10.07 0.40 6.94
N PRO A 163 -8.90 -0.18 6.60
CA PRO A 163 -8.69 -0.86 5.31
C PRO A 163 -9.68 -1.99 5.06
N TYR A 164 -10.07 -2.73 6.11
CA TYR A 164 -11.04 -3.82 5.96
C TYR A 164 -12.41 -3.29 5.58
N SER A 165 -12.88 -2.26 6.28
CA SER A 165 -14.13 -1.57 5.95
C SER A 165 -14.09 -0.96 4.55
N LEU A 166 -12.95 -0.38 4.14
CA LEU A 166 -12.76 0.17 2.80
C LEU A 166 -12.90 -0.92 1.73
N LEU A 167 -12.21 -2.05 1.90
CA LEU A 167 -12.28 -3.18 0.98
C LEU A 167 -13.67 -3.85 0.97
N ALA A 168 -14.32 -3.99 2.13
CA ALA A 168 -15.65 -4.58 2.27
C ALA A 168 -16.77 -3.68 1.73
N SER A 169 -16.57 -2.36 1.70
CA SER A 169 -17.51 -1.43 1.06
C SER A 169 -17.52 -1.54 -0.47
N GLY A 170 -16.57 -2.28 -1.04
CA GLY A 170 -16.43 -2.46 -2.47
C GLY A 170 -17.53 -3.29 -3.10
N LYS A 171 -17.65 -3.16 -4.43
CA LYS A 171 -18.69 -3.84 -5.23
C LYS A 171 -18.42 -5.34 -5.45
N ALA A 172 -17.27 -5.85 -5.03
CA ALA A 172 -16.89 -7.25 -5.22
C ALA A 172 -17.21 -8.08 -3.96
N GLU A 173 -17.76 -9.29 -4.13
CA GLU A 173 -18.06 -10.21 -3.01
C GLU A 173 -16.82 -10.59 -2.19
N ALA A 174 -15.65 -10.62 -2.82
CA ALA A 174 -14.35 -10.76 -2.17
C ALA A 174 -13.33 -9.88 -2.92
N PRO A 175 -12.82 -8.79 -2.31
CA PRO A 175 -11.83 -7.94 -2.95
C PRO A 175 -10.51 -8.70 -3.12
N ASP A 176 -10.02 -8.78 -4.35
CA ASP A 176 -8.70 -9.35 -4.68
C ASP A 176 -7.64 -8.27 -4.54
N PHE A 177 -7.05 -8.18 -3.35
CA PHE A 177 -6.01 -7.21 -3.01
C PHE A 177 -4.77 -7.91 -2.46
N SER A 178 -3.59 -7.59 -3.01
CA SER A 178 -2.31 -8.13 -2.55
C SER A 178 -1.18 -7.11 -2.63
N MET A 179 -0.10 -7.37 -1.89
CA MET A 179 1.15 -6.60 -1.92
C MET A 179 2.33 -7.51 -2.23
N ALA A 180 3.08 -7.23 -3.30
CA ALA A 180 4.29 -7.94 -3.69
C ALA A 180 5.54 -7.20 -3.20
N GLY A 181 6.33 -7.87 -2.36
CA GLY A 181 7.61 -7.37 -1.87
C GLY A 181 8.76 -7.68 -2.82
N GLY A 182 9.41 -6.66 -3.36
CA GLY A 182 10.60 -6.78 -4.19
C GLY A 182 10.69 -5.73 -5.29
N GLU A 183 11.77 -5.78 -6.07
CA GLU A 183 12.03 -4.83 -7.14
C GLU A 183 11.10 -5.09 -8.34
N PHE A 184 10.53 -4.01 -8.89
CA PHE A 184 9.46 -4.07 -9.89
C PHE A 184 9.90 -4.84 -11.15
N VAL A 185 11.03 -4.46 -11.77
CA VAL A 185 11.47 -5.09 -13.02
C VAL A 185 11.79 -6.57 -12.79
N SER A 186 12.41 -6.92 -11.67
CA SER A 186 12.74 -8.30 -11.28
C SER A 186 11.50 -9.18 -11.15
N ILE A 187 10.42 -8.67 -10.54
CA ILE A 187 9.18 -9.43 -10.37
C ILE A 187 8.41 -9.52 -11.70
N TYR A 188 8.21 -8.39 -12.37
CA TYR A 188 7.26 -8.26 -13.48
C TYR A 188 7.85 -8.52 -14.88
N SER A 189 9.17 -8.75 -14.99
CA SER A 189 9.80 -9.24 -16.23
C SER A 189 9.68 -10.75 -16.45
N ALA A 190 9.20 -11.50 -15.45
CA ALA A 190 9.04 -12.94 -15.56
C ALA A 190 8.04 -13.30 -16.67
N ALA A 191 8.29 -14.40 -17.39
CA ALA A 191 7.47 -14.81 -18.54
C ALA A 191 5.97 -14.99 -18.21
N ARG A 192 5.64 -15.33 -16.96
CA ARG A 192 4.26 -15.49 -16.47
C ARG A 192 3.48 -14.17 -16.36
N GLU A 193 4.18 -13.04 -16.23
CA GLU A 193 3.59 -11.72 -16.02
C GLU A 193 3.26 -11.03 -17.34
N LYS A 194 3.79 -11.54 -18.45
CA LYS A 194 3.58 -11.00 -19.79
C LYS A 194 2.09 -11.13 -20.19
N GLY A 195 1.44 -9.98 -20.35
CA GLY A 195 0.01 -9.92 -20.70
C GLY A 195 -0.93 -10.28 -19.56
N ALA A 196 -0.44 -10.33 -18.31
CA ALA A 196 -1.23 -10.68 -17.13
C ALA A 196 -2.00 -9.51 -16.51
N TRP A 197 -1.69 -8.27 -16.91
CA TRP A 197 -2.16 -7.03 -16.29
C TRP A 197 -2.92 -6.18 -17.30
N ASP A 198 -4.13 -5.74 -16.94
CA ASP A 198 -4.97 -4.86 -17.77
C ASP A 198 -4.60 -3.38 -17.59
N CYS A 199 -4.03 -3.04 -16.42
CA CYS A 199 -3.62 -1.67 -16.09
C CYS A 199 -2.35 -1.66 -15.24
N VAL A 200 -1.50 -0.66 -15.46
CA VAL A 200 -0.40 -0.31 -14.56
C VAL A 200 -0.59 1.12 -14.09
N VAL A 201 -0.63 1.33 -12.78
CA VAL A 201 -0.86 2.63 -12.15
C VAL A 201 0.40 3.08 -11.43
N ALA A 202 1.20 3.92 -12.09
CA ALA A 202 2.40 4.50 -11.50
C ALA A 202 2.11 5.91 -10.93
N CYS A 203 2.26 6.08 -9.62
CA CYS A 203 2.03 7.35 -8.92
C CYS A 203 3.28 7.74 -8.12
N PHE A 204 3.98 8.81 -8.51
CA PHE A 204 5.29 9.19 -7.94
C PHE A 204 6.31 8.03 -7.92
N PHE A 205 6.36 7.25 -9.01
CA PHE A 205 7.18 6.04 -9.11
C PHE A 205 8.22 6.08 -10.25
N LEU A 206 7.86 6.59 -11.43
CA LEU A 206 8.72 6.47 -12.63
C LEU A 206 10.08 7.17 -12.49
N ASP A 207 10.14 8.24 -11.70
CA ASP A 207 11.35 8.99 -11.39
C ASP A 207 12.27 8.31 -10.35
N THR A 208 11.84 7.17 -9.79
CA THR A 208 12.67 6.38 -8.86
C THR A 208 13.65 5.43 -9.56
N ALA A 209 13.46 5.21 -10.87
CA ALA A 209 14.26 4.27 -11.63
C ALA A 209 15.66 4.84 -11.97
N PRO A 210 16.75 4.07 -11.81
CA PRO A 210 18.07 4.48 -12.29
C PRO A 210 18.11 4.67 -13.82
N CYS A 211 17.31 3.89 -14.55
CA CYS A 211 17.07 4.01 -15.98
C CYS A 211 15.57 3.75 -16.22
N ILE A 212 14.88 4.71 -16.84
CA ILE A 212 13.45 4.63 -17.11
C ILE A 212 13.10 3.76 -18.33
N VAL A 213 14.07 3.51 -19.20
CA VAL A 213 13.96 2.67 -20.41
C VAL A 213 14.59 1.31 -20.15
#